data_AF-A0A535RQE4-F1
#
_entry.id   AF-A0A535RQE4-F1
#
_cell.length_a   1.000
_cell.length_b   1.000
_cell.length_c   1.000
_cell.angle_alpha   90.00
_cell.angle_beta   90.00
_cell.angle_gamma   90.00
#
_symmetry.space_group_name_H-M   'P 1'
#
loop_
_entity.id
_entity.type
_entity.pdbx_description
1 polymer ?
#
loop_
_entity_poly.entity_id
_entity_poly.type
_entity_poly.pdbx_seq_one_letter_code
_entity_poly.pdbx_strand_id
1 'polypeptide(L)' 'MAEDLDPLLERFASTLRLAQSALEEAREMSELLGDIDQRFDVRKAVDGAARLVDNVLASVDRAREG' A
#
# COMPACT_ATOMS: atom_id res chain seq x y z
N MET A 1 24.89 9.52 11.14
CA MET A 1 24.06 9.22 9.94
C MET A 1 23.01 8.14 10.21
N ALA A 2 23.24 7.15 11.09
CA ALA A 2 22.25 6.10 11.37
C ALA A 2 21.18 6.47 12.42
N GLU A 3 21.44 7.43 13.32
CA GLU A 3 20.54 7.73 14.46
C GLU A 3 19.16 8.31 14.07
N ASP A 4 18.98 8.81 12.83
CA ASP A 4 17.71 9.39 12.36
C ASP A 4 16.90 8.43 11.45
N LEU A 5 17.43 7.25 11.13
CA LEU A 5 16.80 6.36 10.14
C LEU A 5 15.66 5.53 10.75
N ASP A 6 15.80 5.05 11.99
CA ASP A 6 14.78 4.21 12.64
C ASP A 6 13.44 4.96 12.84
N PRO A 7 13.41 6.20 13.37
CA PRO A 7 12.17 6.95 13.51
C PRO A 7 11.52 7.27 12.15
N LEU A 8 12.34 7.46 11.12
CA LEU A 8 11.87 7.71 9.76
C LEU A 8 11.23 6.45 9.15
N LEU A 9 11.88 5.29 9.30
CA LEU A 9 11.37 4.00 8.84
C LEU A 9 10.07 3.63 9.56
N GLU A 10 9.97 3.87 10.86
CA GLU A 10 8.72 3.68 11.62
C GLU A 10 7.58 4.57 11.11
N ARG A 11 7.86 5.86 10.90
CA ARG A 11 6.86 6.79 10.36
C ARG A 11 6.43 6.40 8.95
N PHE A 12 7.37 5.93 8.13
CA PHE A 12 7.08 5.48 6.78
C PHE A 12 6.25 4.19 6.78
N ALA A 13 6.61 3.19 7.60
CA ALA A 13 5.83 1.97 7.78
C ALA A 13 4.39 2.27 8.25
N SER A 14 4.22 3.19 9.20
CA SER A 14 2.90 3.63 9.67
C SER A 14 2.06 4.22 8.53
N THR A 15 2.66 5.06 7.69
CA THR A 15 2.00 5.65 6.52
C THR A 15 1.60 4.58 5.48
N LEU A 16 2.46 3.59 5.24
CA LEU A 16 2.17 2.48 4.34
C LEU A 16 1.04 1.59 4.85
N ARG A 17 0.97 1.33 6.17
CA ARG A 17 -0.15 0.59 6.79
C ARG A 17 -1.48 1.34 6.65
N LEU A 18 -1.48 2.67 6.81
CA LEU A 18 -2.67 3.47 6.53
C LEU A 18 -3.09 3.38 5.06
N ALA A 19 -2.13 3.42 4.13
CA ALA A 19 -2.41 3.25 2.71
C ALA A 19 -2.94 1.85 2.39
N GLN A 20 -2.43 0.81 3.06
CA GLN A 20 -2.91 -0.57 2.93
C GLN A 20 -4.39 -0.68 3.34
N SER A 21 -4.76 -0.14 4.51
CA SER A 21 -6.17 -0.12 4.94
C SER A 21 -7.08 0.63 3.97
N ALA A 22 -6.64 1.79 3.46
CA ALA A 22 -7.40 2.53 2.46
C ALA A 22 -7.56 1.77 1.14
N LEU A 23 -6.56 0.98 0.74
CA LEU A 23 -6.61 0.15 -0.46
C LEU A 23 -7.50 -1.09 -0.29
N GLU A 24 -7.55 -1.67 0.90
CA GLU A 24 -8.51 -2.72 1.25
C GLU A 24 -9.95 -2.21 1.11
N GLU A 25 -10.25 -1.05 1.70
CA GLU A 25 -11.56 -0.40 1.54
C GLU A 25 -11.89 -0.08 0.07
N ALA A 26 -10.92 0.48 -0.67
CA ALA A 26 -11.09 0.78 -2.09
C ALA A 26 -11.34 -0.48 -2.93
N ARG A 27 -10.74 -1.61 -2.54
CA ARG A 27 -10.91 -2.90 -3.22
C ARG A 27 -12.33 -3.41 -3.02
N GLU A 28 -12.83 -3.40 -1.78
CA GLU A 28 -14.23 -3.75 -1.47
C GLU A 28 -15.21 -2.89 -2.26
N MET A 29 -14.98 -1.57 -2.32
CA MET A 29 -15.80 -0.66 -3.12
C MET A 29 -15.72 -0.97 -4.63
N SER A 30 -14.53 -1.30 -5.14
CA SER A 30 -14.33 -1.66 -6.55
C SER A 30 -15.06 -2.96 -6.94
N GLU A 31 -15.30 -3.86 -5.99
CA GLU A 31 -16.08 -5.07 -6.23
C GLU A 31 -17.57 -4.74 -6.44
N LEU A 32 -18.09 -3.77 -5.71
CA LEU A 32 -19.48 -3.31 -5.79
C LEU A 32 -19.75 -2.47 -7.04
N LEU A 33 -18.76 -1.72 -7.51
CA LEU A 33 -18.92 -0.80 -8.64
C LEU A 33 -19.03 -1.50 -10.01
N GLY A 34 -18.49 -2.73 -10.15
CA GLY A 34 -18.45 -3.43 -11.44
C GLY A 34 -17.63 -2.69 -12.51
N ASP A 35 -17.86 -2.99 -13.79
CA ASP A 35 -17.22 -2.28 -14.91
C ASP A 35 -17.88 -0.91 -15.13
N ILE A 36 -17.35 0.12 -14.47
CA ILE A 36 -17.79 1.51 -14.68
C ILE A 36 -17.39 2.04 -16.07
N ASP A 37 -16.21 1.65 -16.57
CA ASP A 37 -15.70 1.96 -17.91
C ASP A 37 -14.91 0.74 -18.42
N GLN A 38 -15.30 0.18 -19.58
CA GLN A 38 -14.64 -0.99 -20.18
C GLN A 38 -13.15 -0.76 -20.50
N ARG A 39 -12.71 0.51 -20.52
CA ARG A 39 -11.31 0.89 -20.77
C ARG A 39 -10.47 0.99 -19.50
N PHE A 40 -11.12 1.09 -18.33
CA PHE A 40 -10.43 1.25 -17.06
C PHE A 40 -10.97 0.29 -16.01
N ASP A 41 -10.26 -0.82 -15.86
CA ASP A 41 -10.51 -1.81 -14.81
C ASP A 41 -10.02 -1.26 -13.46
N VAL A 42 -10.95 -0.64 -12.73
CA VAL A 42 -10.73 -0.03 -11.42
C VAL A 42 -10.20 -1.07 -10.42
N ARG A 43 -10.76 -2.28 -10.44
CA ARG A 43 -10.37 -3.36 -9.52
C ARG A 43 -8.91 -3.73 -9.74
N LYS A 44 -8.50 -3.92 -10.99
CA LYS A 44 -7.11 -4.22 -11.35
C LYS A 44 -6.17 -3.09 -10.95
N ALA A 45 -6.59 -1.83 -11.07
CA ALA A 45 -5.78 -0.69 -10.63
C ALA A 45 -5.57 -0.68 -9.11
N VAL A 46 -6.63 -0.92 -8.33
CA VAL A 46 -6.57 -1.00 -6.86
C VAL A 46 -5.70 -2.18 -6.42
N ASP A 47 -5.88 -3.36 -7.01
CA ASP A 47 -5.04 -4.53 -6.73
C ASP A 47 -3.56 -4.28 -7.04
N GLY A 48 -3.28 -3.55 -8.13
CA GLY A 48 -1.93 -3.14 -8.50
C GLY A 48 -1.30 -2.23 -7.45
N ALA A 49 -2.05 -1.24 -6.96
CA ALA A 49 -1.59 -0.33 -5.92
C ALA A 49 -1.34 -1.05 -4.59
N ALA A 50 -2.22 -1.97 -4.19
CA ALA A 50 -2.05 -2.78 -2.97
C ALA A 50 -0.73 -3.56 -2.99
N ARG A 51 -0.44 -4.25 -4.10
CA ARG A 51 0.84 -4.98 -4.26
C ARG A 51 2.06 -4.08 -4.16
N LEU A 52 1.99 -2.85 -4.67
CA LEU A 52 3.10 -1.90 -4.53
C LEU A 52 3.32 -1.51 -3.08
N VAL A 53 2.25 -1.20 -2.34
CA VAL A 53 2.33 -0.86 -0.91
C VAL A 53 2.91 -2.03 -0.11
N ASP A 54 2.45 -3.27 -0.35
CA ASP A 54 2.96 -4.46 0.33
C ASP A 54 4.46 -4.67 0.09
N ASN A 55 4.92 -4.52 -1.16
CA ASN A 55 6.33 -4.67 -1.52
C ASN A 55 7.22 -3.63 -0.83
N VAL A 56 6.73 -2.38 -0.74
CA VAL A 56 7.46 -1.31 -0.06
C VAL A 56 7.49 -1.56 1.45
N LEU A 57 6.37 -1.96 2.05
CA LEU A 57 6.28 -2.28 3.48
C LEU A 57 7.25 -3.41 3.85
N ALA A 58 7.27 -4.50 3.07
CA ALA A 58 8.21 -5.60 3.26
C ALA A 58 9.68 -5.18 3.10
N SER A 59 9.96 -4.13 2.33
CA SER A 59 11.31 -3.59 2.20
C SER A 59 11.69 -2.70 3.39
N VAL A 60 10.74 -1.95 3.94
CA VAL A 60 10.93 -1.19 5.19
C VAL A 60 11.14 -2.12 6.37
N ASP A 61 10.36 -3.19 6.49
CA ASP A 61 10.50 -4.16 7.57
C ASP A 61 11.88 -4.85 7.52
N ARG A 62 12.33 -5.28 6.33
CA ARG A 62 13.70 -5.82 6.15
C ARG A 62 14.79 -4.81 6.50
N ALA A 63 14.59 -3.52 6.20
CA ALA A 63 15.55 -2.48 6.54
C ALA A 63 15.64 -2.21 8.05
N ARG A 64 14.61 -2.58 8.83
CA ARG A 64 14.60 -2.47 10.30
C ARG A 64 15.20 -3.68 11.00
N GLU A 65 15.30 -4.82 10.32
CA GLU A 65 15.87 -6.07 10.84
C GLU A 65 17.39 -6.18 10.65
N GLY A 66 17.98 -5.33 9.80
CA GLY A 66 19.42 -5.33 9.46
C GLY A 66 20.20 -4.20 10.11
#